data_AF-A0AAD4DLV6-F1
#
_entry.id   AF-A0AAD4DLV6-F1
#
_cell.length_a   1.000
_cell.length_b   1.000
_cell.length_c   1.000
_cell.angle_alpha   90.00
_cell.angle_beta   90.00
_cell.angle_gamma   90.00
#
_symmetry.space_group_name_H-M   'P 1'
#
loop_
_entity.id
_entity.type
_entity.pdbx_description
1 polymer ?
#
loop_
_entity_poly.entity_id
_entity_poly.type
_entity_poly.pdbx_seq_one_letter_code
_entity_poly.pdbx_strand_id
1 'polypeptide(L)'
;MVRLLLGLTACAAMAMADVTFNVVGLHEDAGDSFGVMVNGKLTKLTTNTDIYPLWSANVAGVNAPLTYKYVQLEKNGKVSKQEKADRNLPAGAVHTPNEFFDRSHTLHNLPPLPQVYDNKLEQNSPFFREGYIGNMFVEGDPAKIKYLNKGGADFHPNPIKVNIQYIGANENVKISNVTFNLSGASAREYAKLAYKFKFPKKNRLLDLATLKFRSAETDATMMREKLYVDILNSLGVPTQQSAYVRLFLNNQPIGLYVAMEEMKKHWIKKVLHPNVKKVKAGALWKMNSCCGHEGNLEWLGPTTKSYVIGDIYKNILPGKNPKDDLMADLIVFMKDLKDYDPKKVEDPIAYWEQRLDLDVFLRSMAMEHLTGAWDAYWKSGSNYQIYKDPLTNKWIWLPTDFDDTFGTSYDGKIDSYRMIPKKNANGFESPLAQKLIMETPQINARFEQILKDTVNTVFKPEALTPRLEAYKKMIQEDVAWDRVQPRVSKGKSEKFTIEDLHKGLRDGTKDNWGLMSWIEKRTAEVQKSLKFKVQAGTASKVALHKITTLNNPFGDVVAKQSTTISQASVPVVAGGDMDAASVAVDPKKDGASSSSSSAATQQNDKKSSAESLKSQWTVLGAVAVAVFFAL
;
A
#
# COMPACT_ATOMS: atom_id res chain seq x y z
N MET A 1 81.22 13.59 -24.13
CA MET A 1 79.76 13.81 -24.19
C MET A 1 79.10 12.48 -23.83
N VAL A 2 78.44 12.30 -22.68
CA VAL A 2 77.33 13.06 -22.08
C VAL A 2 76.07 13.00 -22.96
N ARG A 3 75.09 12.19 -22.52
CA ARG A 3 73.65 12.50 -22.53
C ARG A 3 73.04 11.83 -21.29
N LEU A 4 72.34 12.61 -20.48
CA LEU A 4 71.76 12.16 -19.21
C LEU A 4 70.50 11.31 -19.45
N LEU A 5 70.23 10.38 -18.52
CA LEU A 5 68.85 9.95 -18.29
C LEU A 5 68.11 11.09 -17.59
N LEU A 6 66.89 11.40 -18.05
CA LEU A 6 65.93 12.25 -17.34
C LEU A 6 64.65 11.44 -17.13
N GLY A 7 64.55 10.81 -15.95
CA GLY A 7 63.36 10.09 -15.54
C GLY A 7 62.24 11.07 -15.20
N LEU A 8 61.27 11.21 -16.10
CA LEU A 8 60.05 11.97 -15.83
C LEU A 8 59.08 11.13 -15.00
N THR A 9 59.23 11.20 -13.67
CA THR A 9 58.25 10.64 -12.73
C THR A 9 56.94 11.40 -12.87
N ALA A 10 55.98 10.81 -13.58
CA ALA A 10 54.65 11.38 -13.73
C ALA A 10 53.89 11.26 -12.40
N CYS A 11 54.08 12.24 -11.51
CA CYS A 11 53.24 12.45 -10.35
C CYS A 11 51.83 12.86 -10.81
N ALA A 12 51.03 11.86 -11.17
CA ALA A 12 49.60 12.01 -11.36
C ALA A 12 48.98 12.42 -10.01
N ALA A 13 48.84 13.73 -9.80
CA ALA A 13 48.06 14.28 -8.70
C ALA A 13 46.61 13.84 -8.90
N MET A 14 46.22 12.73 -8.27
CA MET A 14 44.82 12.41 -8.09
C MET A 14 44.19 13.60 -7.38
N ALA A 15 43.30 14.31 -8.09
CA ALA A 15 42.37 15.21 -7.45
C ALA A 15 41.58 14.35 -6.45
N MET A 16 41.87 14.53 -5.17
CA MET A 16 41.15 13.82 -4.11
C MET A 16 39.70 14.29 -4.22
N ALA A 17 38.77 13.34 -4.35
CA ALA A 17 37.36 13.68 -4.31
C ALA A 17 36.97 13.99 -2.86
N ASP A 18 35.89 14.76 -2.73
CA ASP A 18 35.31 15.11 -1.44
C ASP A 18 33.93 14.47 -1.34
N VAL A 19 33.66 13.77 -0.24
CA VAL A 19 32.42 13.02 -0.04
C VAL A 19 31.50 13.75 0.93
N THR A 20 30.22 13.91 0.55
CA THR A 20 29.20 14.48 1.43
C THR A 20 28.50 13.38 2.25
N PHE A 21 28.68 13.43 3.57
CA PHE A 21 28.03 12.52 4.52
C PHE A 21 26.77 13.17 5.09
N ASN A 22 25.69 12.39 5.23
CA ASN A 22 24.35 12.85 5.58
C ASN A 22 23.71 11.89 6.61
N VAL A 23 23.44 12.38 7.82
CA VAL A 23 22.77 11.61 8.89
C VAL A 23 21.53 12.31 9.43
N VAL A 24 20.45 11.57 9.61
CA VAL A 24 19.23 11.97 10.30
C VAL A 24 19.38 11.62 11.77
N GLY A 25 19.36 12.63 12.63
CA GLY A 25 19.57 12.48 14.06
C GLY A 25 18.90 13.61 14.84
N LEU A 26 18.10 13.25 15.85
CA LEU A 26 17.62 14.19 16.84
C LEU A 26 18.73 14.43 17.88
N HIS A 27 18.95 15.68 18.26
CA HIS A 27 19.85 15.99 19.38
C HIS A 27 19.16 15.61 20.70
N GLU A 28 19.92 15.17 21.70
CA GLU A 28 19.37 14.98 23.05
C GLU A 28 19.30 16.33 23.78
N ASP A 29 20.43 17.04 23.87
CA ASP A 29 20.52 18.35 24.51
C ASP A 29 20.70 19.53 23.53
N ALA A 30 20.35 20.73 23.99
CA ALA A 30 20.40 21.96 23.19
C ALA A 30 21.85 22.43 22.95
N GLY A 31 22.42 22.01 21.82
CA GLY A 31 23.79 22.30 21.39
C GLY A 31 24.61 21.05 21.05
N ASP A 32 24.06 19.86 21.31
CA ASP A 32 24.57 18.61 20.76
C ASP A 32 24.54 18.63 19.23
N SER A 33 25.36 17.78 18.63
CA SER A 33 25.54 17.70 17.18
C SER A 33 25.94 16.30 16.75
N PHE A 34 26.01 16.04 15.45
CA PHE A 34 26.55 14.80 14.92
C PHE A 34 27.93 15.02 14.30
N GLY A 35 28.69 13.94 14.16
CA GLY A 35 29.97 13.89 13.45
C GLY A 35 30.08 12.62 12.64
N VAL A 36 31.01 12.59 11.69
CA VAL A 36 31.41 11.37 10.97
C VAL A 36 32.88 11.09 11.25
N MET A 37 33.18 9.83 11.58
CA MET A 37 34.53 9.30 11.71
C MET A 37 34.90 8.60 10.40
N VAL A 38 35.95 9.08 9.71
CA VAL A 38 36.49 8.48 8.48
C VAL A 38 37.99 8.30 8.65
N ASN A 39 38.52 7.10 8.43
CA ASN A 39 39.95 6.78 8.62
C ASN A 39 40.52 7.24 9.99
N GLY A 40 39.72 7.14 11.06
CA GLY A 40 40.07 7.59 12.42
C GLY A 40 39.95 9.10 12.66
N LYS A 41 39.70 9.92 11.63
CA LYS A 41 39.54 11.38 11.75
C LYS A 41 38.07 11.76 11.94
N LEU A 42 37.78 12.55 12.97
CA LEU A 42 36.46 13.16 13.19
C LEU A 42 36.26 14.38 12.27
N THR A 43 35.12 14.45 11.60
CA THR A 43 34.57 15.67 11.00
C THR A 43 33.21 15.98 11.61
N LYS A 44 33.01 17.19 12.14
CA LYS A 44 31.72 17.62 12.69
C LYS A 44 30.72 17.90 11.57
N LEU A 45 29.52 17.35 11.70
CA LEU A 45 28.40 17.57 10.78
C LEU A 45 27.63 18.83 11.20
N THR A 46 26.99 19.48 10.24
CA THR A 46 26.30 20.77 10.43
C THR A 46 24.82 20.66 10.10
N THR A 47 24.00 21.51 10.71
CA THR A 47 22.56 21.61 10.46
C THR A 47 22.10 23.06 10.64
N ASN A 48 20.86 23.35 10.26
CA ASN A 48 20.17 24.62 10.51
C ASN A 48 18.67 24.37 10.69
N THR A 49 17.88 25.40 11.01
CA THR A 49 16.42 25.31 11.19
C THR A 49 15.68 24.73 9.97
N ASP A 50 16.22 24.91 8.78
CA ASP A 50 15.57 24.54 7.53
C ASP A 50 15.86 23.09 7.12
N ILE A 51 16.97 22.50 7.59
CA ILE A 51 17.32 21.09 7.31
C ILE A 51 17.25 20.15 8.52
N TYR A 52 17.40 20.63 9.77
CA TYR A 52 17.28 19.81 10.98
C TYR A 52 15.96 19.02 10.97
N PRO A 53 15.96 17.69 11.23
CA PRO A 53 17.05 16.91 11.85
C PRO A 53 18.01 16.18 10.90
N LEU A 54 18.18 16.67 9.66
CA LEU A 54 19.29 16.26 8.80
C LEU A 54 20.58 17.00 9.18
N TRP A 55 21.69 16.28 9.26
CA TRP A 55 23.03 16.80 9.51
C TRP A 55 23.97 16.39 8.38
N SER A 56 24.72 17.35 7.84
CA SER A 56 25.60 17.13 6.69
C SER A 56 26.96 17.79 6.86
N ALA A 57 28.00 17.18 6.29
CA ALA A 57 29.24 17.86 5.92
C ALA A 57 29.87 17.18 4.71
N ASN A 58 30.58 17.99 3.94
CA ASN A 58 31.55 17.51 2.97
C ASN A 58 32.87 17.22 3.71
N VAL A 59 33.38 15.99 3.58
CA VAL A 59 34.70 15.60 4.10
C VAL A 59 35.67 15.70 2.94
N ALA A 60 36.54 16.71 3.00
CA ALA A 60 37.53 16.92 1.96
C ALA A 60 38.64 15.87 2.01
N GLY A 61 39.07 15.40 0.83
CA GLY A 61 40.20 14.49 0.70
C GLY A 61 39.94 13.03 1.06
N VAL A 62 38.74 12.50 0.79
CA VAL A 62 38.42 11.06 1.01
C VAL A 62 37.68 10.46 -0.18
N ASN A 63 38.23 9.38 -0.74
CA ASN A 63 37.66 8.68 -1.91
C ASN A 63 36.91 7.42 -1.48
N ALA A 64 35.75 7.15 -2.07
CA ALA A 64 35.08 5.86 -1.95
C ALA A 64 35.74 4.81 -2.88
N PRO A 65 35.90 3.53 -2.46
CA PRO A 65 35.25 2.91 -1.32
C PRO A 65 35.97 3.18 0.01
N LEU A 66 35.20 3.38 1.07
CA LEU A 66 35.72 3.65 2.43
C LEU A 66 34.79 3.10 3.51
N THR A 67 35.33 2.92 4.72
CA THR A 67 34.55 2.69 5.94
C THR A 67 34.41 3.96 6.76
N TYR A 68 33.28 4.08 7.45
CA TYR A 68 32.95 5.24 8.27
C TYR A 68 31.94 4.87 9.37
N LYS A 69 31.72 5.78 10.32
CA LYS A 69 30.63 5.68 11.30
C LYS A 69 30.21 7.06 11.77
N TYR A 70 28.95 7.21 12.15
CA TYR A 70 28.51 8.44 12.80
C TYR A 70 28.76 8.42 14.31
N VAL A 71 28.86 9.62 14.87
CA VAL A 71 28.95 9.89 16.31
C VAL A 71 27.96 10.98 16.69
N GLN A 72 27.40 10.88 17.90
CA GLN A 72 26.78 12.02 18.59
C GLN A 72 27.90 12.74 19.37
N LEU A 73 27.89 14.07 19.29
CA LEU A 73 28.85 14.97 19.90
C LEU A 73 28.12 15.86 20.91
N GLU A 74 28.63 15.88 22.14
CA GLU A 74 28.28 16.85 23.16
C GLU A 74 28.49 18.29 22.63
N LYS A 75 27.80 19.26 23.23
CA LYS A 75 28.01 20.70 22.97
C LYS A 75 29.49 21.16 22.99
N ASN A 76 30.35 20.50 23.77
CA ASN A 76 31.78 20.77 23.87
C ASN A 76 32.64 20.12 22.76
N GLY A 77 32.05 19.28 21.89
CA GLY A 77 32.71 18.55 20.80
C GLY A 77 33.18 17.12 21.13
N LYS A 78 33.05 16.67 22.39
CA LYS A 78 33.35 15.30 22.82
C LYS A 78 32.31 14.30 22.29
N VAL A 79 32.75 13.10 21.90
CA VAL A 79 31.85 12.00 21.52
C VAL A 79 31.08 11.52 22.75
N SER A 80 29.75 11.63 22.73
CA SER A 80 28.85 11.03 23.73
C SER A 80 28.42 9.62 23.33
N LYS A 81 28.17 9.39 22.02
CA LYS A 81 27.77 8.09 21.48
C LYS A 81 28.40 7.85 20.10
N GLN A 82 28.60 6.58 19.76
CA GLN A 82 29.15 6.14 18.48
C GLN A 82 28.34 4.94 17.98
N GLU A 83 28.14 4.86 16.67
CA GLU A 83 27.50 3.68 16.06
C GLU A 83 28.34 2.40 16.28
N LYS A 84 27.64 1.31 16.58
CA LYS A 84 28.26 0.02 16.98
C LYS A 84 28.98 -0.68 15.85
N ALA A 85 28.58 -0.44 14.60
CA ALA A 85 29.11 -1.08 13.40
C ALA A 85 29.65 -0.03 12.42
N ASP A 86 30.59 -0.44 11.58
CA ASP A 86 31.12 0.39 10.50
C ASP A 86 30.18 0.35 9.28
N ARG A 87 29.86 1.53 8.75
CA ARG A 87 29.17 1.71 7.48
C ARG A 87 30.19 1.62 6.34
N ASN A 88 29.72 1.18 5.17
CA ASN A 88 30.54 0.99 3.97
C ASN A 88 29.99 1.87 2.85
N LEU A 89 30.86 2.70 2.26
CA LEU A 89 30.54 3.52 1.10
C LEU A 89 31.09 2.84 -0.17
N PRO A 90 30.29 2.57 -1.22
CA PRO A 90 30.75 1.85 -2.40
C PRO A 90 31.60 2.73 -3.33
N ALA A 91 32.44 2.10 -4.14
CA ALA A 91 33.36 2.79 -5.07
C ALA A 91 32.64 3.79 -5.99
N GLY A 92 33.21 4.98 -6.15
CA GLY A 92 32.67 6.04 -7.01
C GLY A 92 31.47 6.83 -6.42
N ALA A 93 31.01 6.51 -5.21
CA ALA A 93 30.04 7.33 -4.49
C ALA A 93 30.63 8.69 -4.08
N VAL A 94 29.89 9.77 -4.33
CA VAL A 94 30.27 11.14 -3.92
C VAL A 94 29.44 11.66 -2.74
N HIS A 95 28.40 10.94 -2.34
CA HIS A 95 27.65 11.21 -1.12
C HIS A 95 27.07 9.93 -0.50
N THR A 96 26.76 9.96 0.80
CA THR A 96 25.86 8.97 1.41
C THR A 96 24.40 9.34 1.08
N PRO A 97 23.46 8.38 1.10
CA PRO A 97 22.05 8.71 1.30
C PRO A 97 21.85 9.42 2.66
N ASN A 98 20.64 9.90 2.94
CA ASN A 98 20.26 10.36 4.26
C ASN A 98 20.10 9.14 5.20
N GLU A 99 21.11 8.86 6.01
CA GLU A 99 21.18 7.68 6.86
C GLU A 99 20.56 7.94 8.24
N PHE A 100 19.79 7.00 8.80
CA PHE A 100 19.29 7.17 10.17
C PHE A 100 20.35 6.69 11.18
N PHE A 101 20.62 7.48 12.21
CA PHE A 101 21.65 7.19 13.23
C PHE A 101 21.36 5.93 14.06
N ASP A 102 22.42 5.18 14.40
CA ASP A 102 22.38 3.88 15.09
C ASP A 102 21.37 2.90 14.45
N ARG A 103 21.56 2.67 13.15
CA ARG A 103 20.99 1.55 12.39
C ARG A 103 22.10 0.82 11.66
N SER A 104 22.10 -0.51 11.70
CA SER A 104 23.20 -1.31 11.10
C SER A 104 23.30 -1.14 9.58
N HIS A 105 22.17 -0.82 8.95
CA HIS A 105 22.04 -0.59 7.51
C HIS A 105 21.07 0.58 7.25
N THR A 106 21.12 1.13 6.05
CA THR A 106 20.16 2.14 5.57
C THR A 106 19.53 1.76 4.23
N LEU A 107 20.25 0.98 3.42
CA LEU A 107 19.78 0.45 2.14
C LEU A 107 19.75 -1.07 2.21
N HIS A 108 18.62 -1.65 1.85
CA HIS A 108 18.37 -3.08 1.92
C HIS A 108 18.03 -3.60 0.53
N ASN A 109 18.82 -4.54 0.02
CA ASN A 109 18.48 -5.23 -1.22
C ASN A 109 17.27 -6.14 -0.94
N LEU A 110 16.11 -5.79 -1.50
CA LEU A 110 14.91 -6.62 -1.45
C LEU A 110 14.85 -7.45 -2.75
N PRO A 111 14.78 -8.79 -2.67
CA PRO A 111 14.57 -9.61 -3.86
C PRO A 111 13.32 -9.14 -4.64
N PRO A 112 13.39 -9.06 -5.99
CA PRO A 112 12.22 -8.74 -6.80
C PRO A 112 11.23 -9.90 -6.74
N LEU A 113 9.93 -9.59 -6.63
CA LEU A 113 8.89 -10.59 -6.85
C LEU A 113 8.74 -10.83 -8.36
N PRO A 114 8.57 -12.09 -8.83
CA PRO A 114 8.31 -12.36 -10.24
C PRO A 114 6.95 -11.80 -10.64
N GLN A 115 6.84 -11.28 -11.86
CA GLN A 115 5.64 -10.62 -12.38
C GLN A 115 4.72 -11.65 -13.06
N VAL A 116 3.43 -11.72 -12.69
CA VAL A 116 2.47 -12.67 -13.28
C VAL A 116 1.71 -12.06 -14.46
N TYR A 117 1.33 -10.78 -14.35
CA TYR A 117 0.60 -10.05 -15.38
C TYR A 117 1.22 -8.67 -15.59
N ASP A 118 1.05 -8.12 -16.79
CA ASP A 118 1.58 -6.79 -17.13
C ASP A 118 0.95 -5.71 -16.23
N ASN A 119 1.81 -4.81 -15.73
CA ASN A 119 1.45 -3.69 -14.89
C ASN A 119 1.92 -2.39 -15.56
N LYS A 120 0.97 -1.66 -16.13
CA LYS A 120 1.18 -0.42 -16.90
C LYS A 120 0.99 0.86 -16.06
N LEU A 121 0.96 0.72 -14.73
CA LEU A 121 0.53 1.78 -13.83
C LEU A 121 1.74 2.52 -13.26
N GLU A 122 1.96 3.76 -13.68
CA GLU A 122 3.09 4.56 -13.18
C GLU A 122 2.79 5.11 -11.78
N GLN A 123 3.46 4.54 -10.76
CA GLN A 123 3.29 4.91 -9.34
C GLN A 123 4.62 5.36 -8.71
N ASN A 124 5.50 5.91 -9.55
CA ASN A 124 6.94 6.17 -9.34
C ASN A 124 7.28 7.33 -8.38
N SER A 125 6.56 7.49 -7.26
CA SER A 125 6.92 8.49 -6.24
C SER A 125 8.11 7.98 -5.40
N PRO A 126 9.20 8.76 -5.24
CA PRO A 126 10.35 8.35 -4.42
C PRO A 126 10.02 8.08 -2.94
N PHE A 127 8.84 8.49 -2.47
CA PHE A 127 8.31 8.11 -1.15
C PHE A 127 8.13 6.59 -1.02
N PHE A 128 7.83 5.89 -2.12
CA PHE A 128 7.65 4.44 -2.19
C PHE A 128 8.92 3.71 -2.69
N ARG A 129 10.10 4.31 -2.47
CA ARG A 129 11.40 3.70 -2.79
C ARG A 129 11.59 2.40 -1.99
N GLU A 130 11.75 1.29 -2.71
CA GLU A 130 12.04 -0.03 -2.14
C GLU A 130 13.38 -0.03 -1.37
N GLY A 131 13.48 -0.83 -0.31
CA GLY A 131 14.74 -1.04 0.41
C GLY A 131 15.22 0.10 1.33
N TYR A 132 14.41 1.15 1.53
CA TYR A 132 14.70 2.25 2.45
C TYR A 132 13.52 2.50 3.41
N ILE A 133 13.81 2.94 4.64
CA ILE A 133 12.78 3.33 5.62
C ILE A 133 12.78 4.86 5.73
N GLY A 134 11.69 5.48 5.26
CA GLY A 134 11.48 6.92 5.28
C GLY A 134 11.41 7.51 6.68
N ASN A 135 11.59 8.83 6.79
CA ASN A 135 11.51 9.53 8.07
C ASN A 135 10.52 10.71 7.93
N MET A 136 9.51 10.76 8.79
CA MET A 136 8.45 11.78 8.78
C MET A 136 8.47 12.52 10.11
N PHE A 137 8.92 13.77 10.07
CA PHE A 137 8.88 14.70 11.19
C PHE A 137 7.67 15.61 11.03
N VAL A 138 6.83 15.69 12.06
CA VAL A 138 5.63 16.53 12.08
C VAL A 138 5.77 17.55 13.19
N GLU A 139 5.53 18.82 12.88
CA GLU A 139 5.59 19.92 13.82
C GLU A 139 4.24 20.63 13.89
N GLY A 140 3.73 20.84 15.10
CA GLY A 140 2.52 21.62 15.31
C GLY A 140 2.25 21.93 16.77
N ASP A 141 1.14 22.62 17.00
CA ASP A 141 0.64 22.97 18.34
C ASP A 141 0.61 21.74 19.28
N PRO A 142 1.41 21.72 20.37
CA PRO A 142 1.51 20.57 21.25
C PRO A 142 0.20 20.20 21.95
N ALA A 143 -0.66 21.18 22.26
CA ALA A 143 -1.95 20.95 22.90
C ALA A 143 -2.94 20.33 21.91
N LYS A 144 -2.94 20.78 20.65
CA LYS A 144 -3.76 20.20 19.58
C LYS A 144 -3.31 18.78 19.21
N ILE A 145 -2.01 18.50 19.15
CA ILE A 145 -1.47 17.14 18.95
C ILE A 145 -1.83 16.24 20.15
N LYS A 146 -1.66 16.72 21.39
CA LYS A 146 -2.04 15.97 22.60
C LYS A 146 -3.54 15.69 22.68
N TYR A 147 -4.39 16.61 22.20
CA TYR A 147 -5.84 16.39 22.10
C TYR A 147 -6.19 15.35 21.03
N LEU A 148 -5.59 15.46 19.84
CA LEU A 148 -5.76 14.50 18.73
C LEU A 148 -5.31 13.09 19.13
N ASN A 149 -4.23 12.97 19.92
CA ASN A 149 -3.68 11.69 20.38
C ASN A 149 -4.49 11.03 21.52
N LYS A 150 -5.64 11.57 21.93
CA LYS A 150 -6.51 10.89 22.92
C LYS A 150 -6.95 9.50 22.44
N GLY A 151 -7.34 9.37 21.17
CA GLY A 151 -7.90 8.13 20.62
C GLY A 151 -9.30 7.80 21.16
N GLY A 152 -9.76 6.57 20.89
CA GLY A 152 -11.09 6.05 21.16
C GLY A 152 -11.91 5.83 19.88
N ALA A 153 -12.82 4.85 19.89
CA ALA A 153 -13.69 4.52 18.75
C ALA A 153 -14.51 5.74 18.29
N ASP A 154 -15.31 6.29 19.21
CA ASP A 154 -16.19 7.44 19.00
C ASP A 154 -15.45 8.78 18.99
N PHE A 155 -14.12 8.78 19.03
CA PHE A 155 -13.33 10.00 19.00
C PHE A 155 -13.05 10.45 17.56
N HIS A 156 -13.83 11.43 17.09
CA HIS A 156 -13.75 12.04 15.76
C HIS A 156 -13.22 13.49 15.85
N PRO A 157 -11.93 13.72 16.16
CA PRO A 157 -11.37 15.06 16.27
C PRO A 157 -11.39 15.80 14.92
N ASN A 158 -11.56 17.12 15.00
CA ASN A 158 -11.40 18.00 13.85
C ASN A 158 -9.94 17.97 13.34
N PRO A 159 -9.69 17.88 12.01
CA PRO A 159 -8.35 17.88 11.46
C PRO A 159 -7.58 19.16 11.81
N ILE A 160 -6.34 19.01 12.28
CA ILE A 160 -5.47 20.12 12.67
C ILE A 160 -4.52 20.51 11.53
N LYS A 161 -3.79 21.61 11.72
CA LYS A 161 -2.74 22.08 10.81
C LYS A 161 -1.36 21.90 11.41
N VAL A 162 -0.46 21.36 10.61
CA VAL A 162 0.93 21.04 10.97
C VAL A 162 1.87 21.43 9.82
N ASN A 163 3.14 21.62 10.15
CA ASN A 163 4.24 21.50 9.19
C ASN A 163 4.70 20.03 9.18
N ILE A 164 5.24 19.58 8.05
CA ILE A 164 5.98 18.31 7.98
C ILE A 164 7.32 18.49 7.29
N GLN A 165 8.26 17.61 7.62
CA GLN A 165 9.48 17.36 6.89
C GLN A 165 9.58 15.86 6.63
N TYR A 166 9.60 15.48 5.36
CA TYR A 166 9.93 14.11 4.95
C TYR A 166 11.40 14.05 4.55
N ILE A 167 12.15 13.16 5.19
CA ILE A 167 13.51 12.80 4.78
C ILE A 167 13.48 11.37 4.21
N GLY A 168 13.57 11.29 2.89
CA GLY A 168 13.78 10.08 2.11
C GLY A 168 15.28 9.82 1.91
N ALA A 169 15.63 8.81 1.11
CA ALA A 169 17.02 8.41 0.90
C ALA A 169 17.87 9.52 0.26
N ASN A 170 17.28 10.29 -0.67
CA ASN A 170 17.93 11.46 -1.28
C ASN A 170 17.08 12.74 -1.08
N GLU A 171 15.85 12.59 -0.58
CA GLU A 171 14.84 13.62 -0.51
C GLU A 171 14.84 14.32 0.86
N ASN A 172 14.77 15.65 0.89
CA ASN A 172 14.48 16.42 2.09
C ASN A 172 13.41 17.46 1.76
N VAL A 173 12.15 17.21 2.14
CA VAL A 173 10.98 17.95 1.64
C VAL A 173 10.16 18.50 2.80
N LYS A 174 10.18 19.84 2.99
CA LYS A 174 9.33 20.55 3.95
C LYS A 174 8.02 21.03 3.31
N ILE A 175 6.89 20.82 4.00
CA ILE A 175 5.56 21.26 3.58
C ILE A 175 4.79 21.82 4.78
N SER A 176 4.46 23.12 4.72
CA SER A 176 3.62 23.79 5.72
C SER A 176 2.12 23.61 5.43
N ASN A 177 1.29 23.87 6.45
CA ASN A 177 -0.18 23.89 6.33
C ASN A 177 -0.78 22.55 5.85
N VAL A 178 -0.12 21.43 6.16
CA VAL A 178 -0.64 20.07 5.94
C VAL A 178 -1.83 19.85 6.88
N THR A 179 -2.89 19.24 6.36
CA THR A 179 -4.02 18.81 7.20
C THR A 179 -3.70 17.43 7.78
N PHE A 180 -3.65 17.35 9.11
CA PHE A 180 -3.32 16.15 9.87
C PHE A 180 -4.52 15.71 10.71
N ASN A 181 -4.84 14.41 10.70
CA ASN A 181 -5.87 13.84 11.59
C ASN A 181 -5.58 12.36 11.91
N LEU A 182 -6.38 11.78 12.79
CA LEU A 182 -6.50 10.33 12.95
C LEU A 182 -7.01 9.66 11.66
N SER A 183 -6.76 8.36 11.55
CA SER A 183 -7.17 7.48 10.44
C SER A 183 -7.92 6.25 10.95
N GLY A 184 -8.58 5.52 10.04
CA GLY A 184 -9.41 4.35 10.35
C GLY A 184 -10.62 4.65 11.24
N ALA A 185 -11.25 3.58 11.74
CA ALA A 185 -12.28 3.60 12.79
C ALA A 185 -11.75 2.86 14.02
N SER A 186 -11.80 1.52 14.00
CA SER A 186 -11.19 0.63 15.02
C SER A 186 -9.72 0.94 15.32
N ALA A 187 -8.94 1.35 14.30
CA ALA A 187 -7.55 1.78 14.44
C ALA A 187 -7.32 3.00 15.38
N ARG A 188 -8.37 3.66 15.86
CA ARG A 188 -8.31 4.71 16.90
C ARG A 188 -8.48 4.18 18.32
N GLU A 189 -8.96 2.96 18.49
CA GLU A 189 -9.08 2.30 19.80
C GLU A 189 -7.72 1.86 20.36
N TYR A 190 -6.67 1.86 19.54
CA TYR A 190 -5.33 1.40 19.88
C TYR A 190 -4.44 2.51 20.43
N ALA A 191 -3.54 2.14 21.36
CA ALA A 191 -2.55 3.02 21.97
C ALA A 191 -1.57 3.58 20.93
N LYS A 192 -1.24 2.77 19.90
CA LYS A 192 -0.52 3.16 18.69
C LYS A 192 -1.53 3.55 17.60
N LEU A 193 -1.93 4.82 17.60
CA LEU A 193 -2.92 5.37 16.68
C LEU A 193 -2.46 5.35 15.22
N ALA A 194 -3.40 5.15 14.29
CA ALA A 194 -3.19 5.39 12.86
C ALA A 194 -3.45 6.86 12.49
N TYR A 195 -2.64 7.42 11.59
CA TYR A 195 -2.67 8.84 11.21
C TYR A 195 -2.93 9.07 9.73
N LYS A 196 -3.24 10.32 9.38
CA LYS A 196 -3.56 10.75 8.03
C LYS A 196 -3.05 12.15 7.73
N PHE A 197 -2.37 12.29 6.58
CA PHE A 197 -1.81 13.54 6.07
C PHE A 197 -2.48 13.88 4.74
N LYS A 198 -3.01 15.10 4.62
CA LYS A 198 -3.58 15.65 3.37
C LYS A 198 -2.84 16.92 3.00
N PHE A 199 -2.08 16.85 1.91
CA PHE A 199 -1.17 17.91 1.48
C PHE A 199 -1.89 19.04 0.71
N PRO A 200 -1.39 20.29 0.76
CA PRO A 200 -1.90 21.38 -0.07
C PRO A 200 -1.92 21.05 -1.58
N LYS A 201 -2.95 21.50 -2.31
CA LYS A 201 -3.07 21.21 -3.76
C LYS A 201 -1.88 21.73 -4.60
N LYS A 202 -1.21 22.79 -4.14
CA LYS A 202 -0.05 23.43 -4.80
C LYS A 202 1.31 22.94 -4.28
N ASN A 203 1.34 22.23 -3.15
CA ASN A 203 2.57 21.68 -2.56
C ASN A 203 2.25 20.29 -1.99
N ARG A 204 2.57 19.26 -2.78
CA ARG A 204 2.34 17.85 -2.46
C ARG A 204 3.67 17.19 -2.14
N LEU A 205 3.65 16.26 -1.20
CA LEU A 205 4.82 15.44 -0.92
C LEU A 205 5.06 14.47 -2.09
N LEU A 206 6.02 14.75 -2.96
CA LEU A 206 6.45 13.84 -4.04
C LEU A 206 5.27 13.37 -4.94
N ASP A 207 4.41 14.34 -5.31
CA ASP A 207 3.08 14.20 -5.96
C ASP A 207 2.08 13.24 -5.28
N LEU A 208 2.22 13.01 -3.99
CA LEU A 208 1.21 12.34 -3.17
C LEU A 208 0.23 13.38 -2.61
N ALA A 209 -1.07 13.17 -2.86
CA ALA A 209 -2.10 14.11 -2.42
C ALA A 209 -2.58 13.85 -0.99
N THR A 210 -2.57 12.59 -0.55
CA THR A 210 -3.00 12.17 0.79
C THR A 210 -2.35 10.84 1.15
N LEU A 211 -1.75 10.75 2.34
CA LEU A 211 -1.17 9.52 2.90
C LEU A 211 -1.97 9.09 4.14
N LYS A 212 -2.24 7.78 4.26
CA LYS A 212 -2.53 7.11 5.54
C LYS A 212 -1.20 6.60 6.12
N PHE A 213 -1.04 6.63 7.44
CA PHE A 213 0.03 5.96 8.18
C PHE A 213 -0.64 4.95 9.10
N ARG A 214 -0.55 3.65 8.78
CA ARG A 214 -1.07 2.57 9.62
C ARG A 214 -0.06 2.15 10.67
N SER A 215 -0.55 1.95 11.89
CA SER A 215 0.24 1.50 13.03
C SER A 215 0.64 0.03 12.95
N ALA A 216 -0.12 -0.79 12.20
CA ALA A 216 0.02 -2.24 12.10
C ALA A 216 0.01 -2.94 13.48
N GLU A 217 -0.71 -2.38 14.46
CA GLU A 217 -0.74 -2.86 15.85
C GLU A 217 -1.33 -4.28 15.98
N THR A 218 -2.14 -4.74 15.02
CA THR A 218 -2.68 -6.11 14.93
C THR A 218 -1.79 -7.12 14.20
N ASP A 219 -0.80 -6.67 13.41
CA ASP A 219 0.12 -7.54 12.68
C ASP A 219 1.48 -7.61 13.39
N ALA A 220 1.71 -8.71 14.10
CA ALA A 220 2.97 -9.02 14.77
C ALA A 220 4.21 -8.96 13.84
N THR A 221 4.02 -9.11 12.51
CA THR A 221 5.11 -8.99 11.52
C THR A 221 5.28 -7.59 10.94
N MET A 222 4.23 -6.74 10.99
CA MET A 222 4.12 -5.48 10.24
C MET A 222 4.39 -5.62 8.72
N MET A 223 4.22 -6.82 8.13
CA MET A 223 4.51 -7.10 6.72
C MET A 223 3.28 -7.40 5.87
N ARG A 224 2.15 -7.79 6.46
CA ARG A 224 0.98 -8.30 5.73
C ARG A 224 0.49 -7.34 4.65
N GLU A 225 0.26 -6.09 5.03
CA GLU A 225 -0.26 -5.07 4.11
C GLU A 225 0.75 -4.64 3.03
N LYS A 226 2.06 -4.64 3.31
CA LYS A 226 3.10 -4.38 2.28
C LYS A 226 3.23 -5.56 1.32
N LEU A 227 3.23 -6.80 1.83
CA LEU A 227 3.25 -8.01 1.01
C LEU A 227 2.01 -8.10 0.10
N TYR A 228 0.83 -7.73 0.61
CA TYR A 228 -0.40 -7.71 -0.17
C TYR A 228 -0.29 -6.75 -1.37
N VAL A 229 0.16 -5.51 -1.13
CA VAL A 229 0.40 -4.50 -2.17
C VAL A 229 1.40 -5.00 -3.22
N ASP A 230 2.51 -5.62 -2.81
CA ASP A 230 3.53 -6.11 -3.74
C ASP A 230 3.03 -7.24 -4.65
N ILE A 231 2.18 -8.12 -4.12
CA ILE A 231 1.59 -9.21 -4.91
C ILE A 231 0.51 -8.64 -5.85
N LEU A 232 -0.30 -7.67 -5.42
CA LEU A 232 -1.20 -6.93 -6.34
C LEU A 232 -0.43 -6.25 -7.48
N ASN A 233 0.74 -5.67 -7.19
CA ASN A 233 1.62 -5.08 -8.21
C ASN A 233 2.12 -6.13 -9.21
N SER A 234 2.47 -7.34 -8.76
CA SER A 234 2.83 -8.49 -9.60
C SER A 234 1.65 -9.03 -10.43
N LEU A 235 0.43 -8.87 -9.93
CA LEU A 235 -0.82 -9.22 -10.61
C LEU A 235 -1.34 -8.12 -11.56
N GLY A 236 -0.68 -6.96 -11.63
CA GLY A 236 -1.14 -5.82 -12.43
C GLY A 236 -2.48 -5.25 -11.97
N VAL A 237 -2.83 -5.40 -10.68
CA VAL A 237 -4.07 -4.85 -10.10
C VAL A 237 -3.82 -3.40 -9.65
N PRO A 238 -4.64 -2.42 -10.08
CA PRO A 238 -4.48 -1.04 -9.63
C PRO A 238 -4.73 -0.88 -8.13
N THR A 239 -3.71 -0.41 -7.41
CA THR A 239 -3.74 -0.37 -5.94
C THR A 239 -2.99 0.84 -5.34
N GLN A 240 -3.19 1.03 -4.03
CA GLN A 240 -2.40 1.94 -3.20
C GLN A 240 -0.98 1.38 -3.00
N GLN A 241 0.05 2.16 -3.34
CA GLN A 241 1.43 1.80 -2.98
C GLN A 241 1.67 2.03 -1.48
N SER A 242 2.64 1.30 -0.91
CA SER A 242 2.98 1.37 0.51
C SER A 242 4.49 1.31 0.78
N ALA A 243 4.94 1.93 1.88
CA ALA A 243 6.34 1.94 2.31
C ALA A 243 6.46 2.10 3.84
N TYR A 244 7.61 1.72 4.39
CA TYR A 244 7.93 1.85 5.81
C TYR A 244 8.43 3.25 6.15
N VAL A 245 7.90 3.85 7.22
CA VAL A 245 8.27 5.21 7.65
C VAL A 245 8.35 5.30 9.18
N ARG A 246 9.45 5.88 9.70
CA ARG A 246 9.59 6.32 11.10
C ARG A 246 8.83 7.62 11.30
N LEU A 247 7.90 7.68 12.26
CA LEU A 247 7.08 8.85 12.56
C LEU A 247 7.52 9.55 13.85
N PHE A 248 7.67 10.86 13.79
CA PHE A 248 7.96 11.74 14.93
C PHE A 248 6.94 12.89 14.97
N LEU A 249 6.41 13.21 16.16
CA LEU A 249 5.53 14.36 16.39
C LEU A 249 6.19 15.30 17.41
N ASN A 250 6.48 16.55 17.02
CA ASN A 250 7.23 17.52 17.82
C ASN A 250 8.52 16.93 18.40
N ASN A 251 9.32 16.31 17.51
CA ASN A 251 10.53 15.54 17.82
C ASN A 251 10.35 14.30 18.71
N GLN A 252 9.14 14.02 19.24
CA GLN A 252 8.90 12.80 20.00
C GLN A 252 8.73 11.60 19.07
N PRO A 253 9.48 10.50 19.24
CA PRO A 253 9.33 9.28 18.46
C PRO A 253 7.98 8.60 18.75
N ILE A 254 7.22 8.29 17.70
CA ILE A 254 5.96 7.52 17.82
C ILE A 254 6.18 6.06 17.43
N GLY A 255 7.08 5.80 16.47
CA GLY A 255 7.44 4.46 16.04
C GLY A 255 7.47 4.28 14.52
N LEU A 256 7.43 3.02 14.08
CA LEU A 256 7.42 2.57 12.70
C LEU A 256 5.98 2.42 12.19
N TYR A 257 5.74 2.89 10.97
CA TYR A 257 4.42 2.90 10.32
C TYR A 257 4.50 2.34 8.90
N VAL A 258 3.41 1.70 8.46
CA VAL A 258 3.16 1.41 7.03
C VAL A 258 2.41 2.60 6.44
N ALA A 259 3.07 3.38 5.60
CA ALA A 259 2.49 4.56 4.95
C ALA A 259 1.94 4.19 3.56
N MET A 260 0.74 4.67 3.19
CA MET A 260 0.05 4.34 1.93
C MET A 260 -0.65 5.55 1.30
N GLU A 261 -0.72 5.65 -0.03
CA GLU A 261 -1.49 6.72 -0.71
C GLU A 261 -2.99 6.42 -0.74
N GLU A 262 -3.85 7.39 -0.40
CA GLU A 262 -5.30 7.23 -0.57
C GLU A 262 -5.71 7.27 -2.06
N MET A 263 -6.19 6.14 -2.58
CA MET A 263 -6.86 6.05 -3.89
C MET A 263 -8.09 6.96 -3.93
N LYS A 264 -7.92 8.14 -4.54
CA LYS A 264 -8.91 9.24 -4.70
C LYS A 264 -8.66 10.01 -6.00
N LYS A 265 -9.41 11.09 -6.24
CA LYS A 265 -9.35 11.93 -7.46
C LYS A 265 -7.95 12.30 -7.97
N HIS A 266 -6.94 12.41 -7.10
CA HIS A 266 -5.56 12.60 -7.58
C HIS A 266 -4.95 11.28 -8.08
N TRP A 267 -4.90 10.26 -7.23
CA TRP A 267 -4.42 8.92 -7.58
C TRP A 267 -5.11 8.39 -8.87
N ILE A 268 -6.44 8.51 -9.00
CA ILE A 268 -7.17 8.13 -10.23
C ILE A 268 -6.61 8.83 -11.46
N LYS A 269 -6.34 10.14 -11.37
CA LYS A 269 -5.80 10.93 -12.48
C LYS A 269 -4.36 10.56 -12.80
N LYS A 270 -3.55 10.31 -11.78
CA LYS A 270 -2.13 9.98 -11.89
C LYS A 270 -1.91 8.55 -12.44
N VAL A 271 -2.69 7.59 -11.95
CA VAL A 271 -2.40 6.15 -12.08
C VAL A 271 -3.29 5.47 -13.11
N LEU A 272 -4.61 5.75 -13.13
CA LEU A 272 -5.51 5.19 -14.14
C LEU A 272 -5.55 6.02 -15.43
N HIS A 273 -5.13 7.29 -15.38
CA HIS A 273 -5.25 8.25 -16.48
C HIS A 273 -4.01 9.15 -16.74
N PRO A 274 -2.75 8.67 -16.57
CA PRO A 274 -1.54 9.52 -16.61
C PRO A 274 -1.47 10.41 -17.86
N ASN A 275 -1.82 9.85 -19.01
CA ASN A 275 -1.72 10.51 -20.32
C ASN A 275 -2.88 11.47 -20.64
N VAL A 276 -3.90 11.60 -19.77
CA VAL A 276 -5.15 12.30 -20.09
C VAL A 276 -5.27 13.64 -19.35
N LYS A 277 -4.53 14.65 -19.85
CA LYS A 277 -4.35 16.01 -19.29
C LYS A 277 -5.57 16.65 -18.60
N LYS A 278 -6.79 16.46 -19.13
CA LYS A 278 -8.05 17.06 -18.61
C LYS A 278 -9.15 16.05 -18.25
N VAL A 279 -8.84 14.79 -17.97
CA VAL A 279 -9.86 13.76 -17.62
C VAL A 279 -10.82 14.24 -16.50
N LYS A 280 -12.13 14.10 -16.70
CA LYS A 280 -13.12 14.19 -15.62
C LYS A 280 -13.06 12.86 -14.86
N ALA A 281 -12.94 12.88 -13.54
CA ALA A 281 -13.03 11.63 -12.77
C ALA A 281 -14.50 11.20 -12.68
N GLY A 282 -14.78 9.93 -12.94
CA GLY A 282 -16.11 9.35 -12.82
C GLY A 282 -16.51 9.04 -11.37
N ALA A 283 -17.51 8.18 -11.19
CA ALA A 283 -18.02 7.85 -9.86
C ALA A 283 -17.02 6.95 -9.12
N LEU A 284 -16.79 7.21 -7.83
CA LEU A 284 -15.94 6.41 -6.96
C LEU A 284 -16.66 6.16 -5.65
N TRP A 285 -16.74 4.90 -5.23
CA TRP A 285 -17.33 4.47 -3.97
C TRP A 285 -16.32 3.65 -3.16
N LYS A 286 -16.23 3.84 -1.83
CA LYS A 286 -15.71 2.79 -0.92
C LYS A 286 -16.89 2.03 -0.34
N MET A 287 -16.76 0.72 -0.28
CA MET A 287 -17.69 -0.17 0.40
C MET A 287 -17.14 -0.59 1.77
N ASN A 288 -18.04 -0.91 2.70
CA ASN A 288 -17.73 -1.31 4.06
C ASN A 288 -18.78 -2.29 4.59
N SER A 289 -18.46 -3.00 5.68
CA SER A 289 -19.43 -3.72 6.51
C SER A 289 -19.51 -3.11 7.90
N CYS A 290 -20.71 -2.86 8.40
CA CYS A 290 -20.97 -2.54 9.81
C CYS A 290 -22.47 -2.59 10.13
N CYS A 291 -22.82 -2.65 11.42
CA CYS A 291 -24.18 -2.39 11.91
C CYS A 291 -25.29 -3.25 11.28
N GLY A 292 -24.98 -4.48 10.85
CA GLY A 292 -25.96 -5.37 10.19
C GLY A 292 -26.20 -5.08 8.70
N HIS A 293 -25.27 -4.39 8.03
CA HIS A 293 -25.34 -4.05 6.61
C HIS A 293 -23.98 -4.25 5.92
N GLU A 294 -23.99 -4.59 4.63
CA GLU A 294 -22.80 -4.88 3.84
C GLU A 294 -22.80 -4.15 2.48
N GLY A 295 -21.62 -3.72 2.04
CA GLY A 295 -21.40 -3.15 0.71
C GLY A 295 -21.27 -4.24 -0.37
N ASN A 296 -22.15 -5.24 -0.36
CA ASN A 296 -22.04 -6.48 -1.12
C ASN A 296 -22.40 -6.38 -2.62
N LEU A 297 -22.89 -5.24 -3.11
CA LEU A 297 -23.41 -5.02 -4.47
C LEU A 297 -24.73 -5.75 -4.79
N GLU A 298 -25.52 -6.07 -3.78
CA GLU A 298 -26.88 -6.56 -3.96
C GLU A 298 -27.82 -5.47 -4.50
N TRP A 299 -28.70 -5.81 -5.43
CA TRP A 299 -29.70 -4.87 -5.94
C TRP A 299 -30.90 -4.80 -5.00
N LEU A 300 -30.96 -3.74 -4.20
CA LEU A 300 -32.01 -3.49 -3.21
C LEU A 300 -33.15 -2.60 -3.76
N GLY A 301 -32.91 -1.89 -4.86
CA GLY A 301 -33.95 -1.12 -5.54
C GLY A 301 -33.43 -0.11 -6.57
N PRO A 302 -34.34 0.63 -7.24
CA PRO A 302 -34.01 1.44 -8.41
C PRO A 302 -33.44 2.84 -8.11
N THR A 303 -33.28 3.25 -6.84
CA THR A 303 -32.77 4.57 -6.47
C THR A 303 -31.84 4.52 -5.26
N THR A 304 -31.02 5.55 -5.09
CA THR A 304 -30.10 5.74 -3.95
C THR A 304 -30.79 5.59 -2.58
N LYS A 305 -32.12 5.81 -2.48
CA LYS A 305 -32.90 5.65 -1.25
C LYS A 305 -33.04 4.19 -0.78
N SER A 306 -32.77 3.20 -1.64
CA SER A 306 -32.81 1.78 -1.30
C SER A 306 -31.54 1.26 -0.60
N TYR A 307 -30.57 2.14 -0.29
CA TYR A 307 -29.21 1.79 0.11
C TYR A 307 -28.75 2.58 1.34
N VAL A 308 -27.91 1.96 2.17
CA VAL A 308 -27.30 2.60 3.35
C VAL A 308 -26.12 3.47 2.90
N ILE A 309 -26.42 4.72 2.56
CA ILE A 309 -25.40 5.72 2.17
C ILE A 309 -24.64 6.20 3.39
N GLY A 310 -23.34 6.47 3.22
CA GLY A 310 -22.52 7.10 4.26
C GLY A 310 -21.35 6.21 4.61
N ASP A 311 -21.55 5.22 5.46
CA ASP A 311 -20.49 4.31 5.90
C ASP A 311 -20.46 2.98 5.14
N ILE A 312 -21.61 2.37 4.80
CA ILE A 312 -21.68 1.15 3.97
C ILE A 312 -21.37 1.48 2.52
N TYR A 313 -22.24 2.25 1.85
CA TYR A 313 -22.00 2.77 0.51
C TYR A 313 -21.49 4.21 0.63
N LYS A 314 -20.16 4.39 0.63
CA LYS A 314 -19.51 5.69 0.83
C LYS A 314 -19.13 6.35 -0.50
N ASN A 315 -19.88 7.36 -0.92
CA ASN A 315 -19.49 8.14 -2.10
C ASN A 315 -18.19 8.92 -1.83
N ILE A 316 -17.17 8.69 -2.66
CA ILE A 316 -15.91 9.44 -2.65
C ILE A 316 -15.87 10.45 -3.81
N LEU A 317 -16.49 10.11 -4.95
CA LEU A 317 -16.73 10.99 -6.09
C LEU A 317 -18.11 10.68 -6.72
N PRO A 318 -18.94 11.68 -7.07
CA PRO A 318 -20.23 11.44 -7.73
C PRO A 318 -20.12 11.19 -9.24
N GLY A 319 -18.96 11.47 -9.85
CA GLY A 319 -18.78 11.37 -11.29
C GLY A 319 -19.69 12.32 -12.06
N LYS A 320 -20.59 11.74 -12.86
CA LYS A 320 -21.65 12.43 -13.63
C LYS A 320 -23.04 12.32 -12.99
N ASN A 321 -23.19 11.59 -11.89
CA ASN A 321 -24.51 11.23 -11.36
C ASN A 321 -25.22 12.45 -10.72
N PRO A 322 -26.56 12.48 -10.70
CA PRO A 322 -27.34 13.51 -10.01
C PRO A 322 -26.97 13.62 -8.52
N LYS A 323 -27.21 14.78 -7.90
CA LYS A 323 -26.91 14.99 -6.48
C LYS A 323 -27.88 14.23 -5.56
N ASP A 324 -29.08 14.02 -6.06
CA ASP A 324 -30.25 13.38 -5.48
C ASP A 324 -30.32 11.86 -5.76
N ASP A 325 -29.62 11.39 -6.80
CA ASP A 325 -29.42 9.96 -7.09
C ASP A 325 -27.95 9.63 -7.37
N LEU A 326 -27.11 9.79 -6.34
CA LEU A 326 -25.66 9.59 -6.41
C LEU A 326 -25.26 8.21 -6.94
N MET A 327 -26.07 7.17 -6.67
CA MET A 327 -25.77 5.78 -7.04
C MET A 327 -26.20 5.38 -8.46
N ALA A 328 -26.82 6.24 -9.28
CA ALA A 328 -27.41 5.90 -10.58
C ALA A 328 -26.62 4.87 -11.42
N ASP A 329 -25.39 5.19 -11.85
CA ASP A 329 -24.51 4.29 -12.62
C ASP A 329 -24.23 2.93 -11.93
N LEU A 330 -24.23 2.89 -10.59
CA LEU A 330 -23.92 1.70 -9.79
C LEU A 330 -25.16 0.84 -9.59
N ILE A 331 -26.34 1.45 -9.46
CA ILE A 331 -27.63 0.72 -9.41
C ILE A 331 -27.89 0.01 -10.74
N VAL A 332 -27.55 0.62 -11.87
CA VAL A 332 -27.57 -0.05 -13.19
C VAL A 332 -26.66 -1.28 -13.20
N PHE A 333 -25.43 -1.16 -12.68
CA PHE A 333 -24.49 -2.29 -12.60
C PHE A 333 -24.97 -3.42 -11.66
N MET A 334 -25.55 -3.08 -10.51
CA MET A 334 -26.16 -4.07 -9.61
C MET A 334 -27.42 -4.70 -10.22
N LYS A 335 -28.16 -3.98 -11.07
CA LYS A 335 -29.31 -4.52 -11.81
C LYS A 335 -28.88 -5.47 -12.93
N ASP A 336 -27.88 -5.08 -13.73
CA ASP A 336 -27.22 -5.95 -14.72
C ASP A 336 -26.72 -7.25 -14.07
N LEU A 337 -26.16 -7.17 -12.85
CA LEU A 337 -25.70 -8.32 -12.06
C LEU A 337 -26.84 -9.21 -11.56
N LYS A 338 -27.93 -8.61 -11.07
CA LYS A 338 -29.11 -9.34 -10.58
C LYS A 338 -29.87 -10.04 -11.71
N ASP A 339 -29.97 -9.40 -12.87
CA ASP A 339 -30.71 -9.93 -14.02
C ASP A 339 -29.87 -10.91 -14.87
N TYR A 340 -28.55 -10.91 -14.72
CA TYR A 340 -27.64 -11.78 -15.44
C TYR A 340 -27.85 -13.27 -15.12
N ASP A 341 -28.10 -14.04 -16.18
CA ASP A 341 -28.24 -15.49 -16.17
C ASP A 341 -27.19 -16.11 -17.12
N PRO A 342 -26.19 -16.84 -16.60
CA PRO A 342 -25.13 -17.46 -17.42
C PRO A 342 -25.66 -18.49 -18.42
N LYS A 343 -26.91 -18.95 -18.30
CA LYS A 343 -27.56 -19.87 -19.25
C LYS A 343 -28.26 -19.17 -20.41
N LYS A 344 -28.36 -17.83 -20.39
CA LYS A 344 -29.02 -17.01 -21.42
C LYS A 344 -28.07 -16.05 -22.16
N VAL A 345 -26.82 -15.96 -21.71
CA VAL A 345 -25.79 -15.12 -22.33
C VAL A 345 -24.82 -16.00 -23.09
N GLU A 346 -24.72 -15.80 -24.40
CA GLU A 346 -23.90 -16.60 -25.32
C GLU A 346 -22.40 -16.48 -25.01
N ASP A 347 -21.89 -15.25 -24.86
CA ASP A 347 -20.55 -14.97 -24.33
C ASP A 347 -20.63 -14.19 -23.00
N PRO A 348 -20.58 -14.89 -21.86
CA PRO A 348 -20.46 -14.29 -20.54
C PRO A 348 -19.23 -13.39 -20.34
N ILE A 349 -18.11 -13.67 -21.02
CA ILE A 349 -16.88 -12.90 -20.86
C ILE A 349 -17.04 -11.55 -21.54
N ALA A 350 -17.45 -11.51 -22.81
CA ALA A 350 -17.70 -10.25 -23.51
C ALA A 350 -18.81 -9.41 -22.85
N TYR A 351 -19.88 -10.05 -22.35
CA TYR A 351 -20.96 -9.37 -21.62
C TYR A 351 -20.44 -8.61 -20.38
N TRP A 352 -19.53 -9.21 -19.63
CA TRP A 352 -18.96 -8.62 -18.42
C TRP A 352 -17.77 -7.69 -18.67
N GLU A 353 -16.94 -7.97 -19.68
CA GLU A 353 -15.87 -7.06 -20.10
C GLU A 353 -16.38 -5.73 -20.66
N GLN A 354 -17.62 -5.63 -21.11
CA GLN A 354 -18.27 -4.34 -21.45
C GLN A 354 -18.65 -3.51 -20.21
N ARG A 355 -18.73 -4.13 -19.02
CA ARG A 355 -19.29 -3.54 -17.78
C ARG A 355 -18.24 -3.32 -16.70
N LEU A 356 -17.25 -4.19 -16.64
CA LEU A 356 -16.26 -4.33 -15.58
C LEU A 356 -14.89 -4.59 -16.24
N ASP A 357 -13.82 -4.10 -15.62
CA ASP A 357 -12.49 -4.67 -15.84
C ASP A 357 -12.44 -6.05 -15.15
N LEU A 358 -12.90 -7.05 -15.91
CA LEU A 358 -13.10 -8.42 -15.44
C LEU A 358 -11.78 -9.03 -14.95
N ASP A 359 -10.67 -8.73 -15.62
CA ASP A 359 -9.35 -9.23 -15.22
C ASP A 359 -8.89 -8.62 -13.88
N VAL A 360 -8.99 -7.30 -13.71
CA VAL A 360 -8.65 -6.63 -12.44
C VAL A 360 -9.52 -7.15 -11.29
N PHE A 361 -10.81 -7.40 -11.54
CA PHE A 361 -11.70 -8.03 -10.56
C PHE A 361 -11.27 -9.46 -10.22
N LEU A 362 -11.12 -10.35 -11.22
CA LEU A 362 -10.79 -11.76 -11.00
C LEU A 362 -9.43 -11.94 -10.30
N ARG A 363 -8.42 -11.12 -10.65
CA ARG A 363 -7.11 -11.12 -9.99
C ARG A 363 -7.18 -10.63 -8.55
N SER A 364 -8.05 -9.65 -8.26
CA SER A 364 -8.32 -9.19 -6.88
C SER A 364 -9.02 -10.28 -6.07
N MET A 365 -10.05 -10.93 -6.63
CA MET A 365 -10.77 -12.05 -5.99
C MET A 365 -9.85 -13.26 -5.75
N ALA A 366 -8.87 -13.50 -6.63
CA ALA A 366 -7.87 -14.55 -6.46
C ALA A 366 -6.94 -14.21 -5.28
N MET A 367 -6.50 -12.95 -5.18
CA MET A 367 -5.67 -12.48 -4.07
C MET A 367 -6.41 -12.57 -2.72
N GLU A 368 -7.66 -12.10 -2.62
CA GLU A 368 -8.49 -12.23 -1.41
C GLU A 368 -8.63 -13.70 -0.96
N HIS A 369 -8.86 -14.63 -1.89
CA HIS A 369 -8.93 -16.06 -1.59
C HIS A 369 -7.58 -16.62 -1.08
N LEU A 370 -6.49 -16.31 -1.78
CA LEU A 370 -5.15 -16.80 -1.43
C LEU A 370 -4.71 -16.32 -0.04
N THR A 371 -4.90 -15.05 0.29
CA THR A 371 -4.58 -14.53 1.62
C THR A 371 -5.62 -14.85 2.68
N GLY A 372 -6.80 -15.37 2.31
CA GLY A 372 -7.92 -15.54 3.23
C GLY A 372 -8.38 -14.22 3.83
N ALA A 373 -8.45 -13.16 3.01
CA ALA A 373 -8.87 -11.82 3.43
C ALA A 373 -10.33 -11.86 3.89
N TRP A 374 -10.56 -12.04 5.18
CA TRP A 374 -11.90 -12.40 5.67
C TRP A 374 -12.81 -11.19 5.87
N ASP A 375 -12.25 -9.99 6.12
CA ASP A 375 -13.01 -8.73 6.06
C ASP A 375 -13.02 -8.10 4.65
N ALA A 376 -12.80 -8.89 3.60
CA ALA A 376 -12.89 -8.43 2.22
C ALA A 376 -14.24 -8.85 1.58
N TYR A 377 -14.35 -8.75 0.25
CA TYR A 377 -15.63 -8.87 -0.45
C TYR A 377 -16.24 -10.27 -0.37
N TRP A 378 -15.42 -11.32 -0.44
CA TRP A 378 -15.87 -12.72 -0.38
C TRP A 378 -16.59 -13.14 0.91
N LYS A 379 -16.42 -12.39 2.02
CA LYS A 379 -16.93 -12.78 3.35
C LYS A 379 -17.69 -11.67 4.08
N SER A 380 -17.29 -10.40 3.98
CA SER A 380 -17.94 -9.26 4.64
C SER A 380 -18.58 -8.24 3.69
N GLY A 381 -18.34 -8.31 2.37
CA GLY A 381 -18.75 -7.23 1.46
C GLY A 381 -18.02 -5.90 1.73
N SER A 382 -16.84 -5.94 2.35
CA SER A 382 -16.08 -4.79 2.86
C SER A 382 -14.73 -4.61 2.14
N ASN A 383 -14.01 -3.53 2.48
CA ASN A 383 -12.61 -3.27 2.13
C ASN A 383 -12.23 -3.23 0.64
N TYR A 384 -13.12 -2.71 -0.19
CA TYR A 384 -12.77 -2.32 -1.56
C TYR A 384 -13.37 -0.96 -1.96
N GLN A 385 -12.83 -0.40 -3.03
CA GLN A 385 -13.42 0.68 -3.80
C GLN A 385 -13.79 0.18 -5.19
N ILE A 386 -14.77 0.83 -5.81
CA ILE A 386 -15.12 0.59 -7.23
C ILE A 386 -15.27 1.93 -7.95
N TYR A 387 -14.61 2.04 -9.11
CA TYR A 387 -14.53 3.27 -9.91
C TYR A 387 -15.18 3.11 -11.27
N LYS A 388 -16.15 3.96 -11.61
CA LYS A 388 -16.71 4.05 -12.97
C LYS A 388 -15.79 4.91 -13.81
N ASP A 389 -15.05 4.30 -14.71
CA ASP A 389 -14.20 5.03 -15.65
C ASP A 389 -15.05 5.69 -16.75
N PRO A 390 -15.02 7.03 -16.89
CA PRO A 390 -15.80 7.71 -17.92
C PRO A 390 -15.14 7.69 -19.32
N LEU A 391 -13.98 7.06 -19.51
CA LEU A 391 -13.37 6.86 -20.83
C LEU A 391 -13.81 5.53 -21.47
N THR A 392 -13.65 4.41 -20.75
CA THR A 392 -14.07 3.07 -21.20
C THR A 392 -15.53 2.75 -20.87
N ASN A 393 -16.18 3.55 -20.02
CA ASN A 393 -17.48 3.28 -19.41
C ASN A 393 -17.53 1.98 -18.57
N LYS A 394 -16.38 1.38 -18.21
CA LYS A 394 -16.30 0.20 -17.35
C LYS A 394 -16.22 0.57 -15.87
N TRP A 395 -16.61 -0.35 -14.99
CA TRP A 395 -16.22 -0.32 -13.59
C TRP A 395 -14.83 -0.93 -13.41
N ILE A 396 -14.03 -0.40 -12.50
CA ILE A 396 -12.68 -0.91 -12.14
C ILE A 396 -12.68 -1.20 -10.65
N TRP A 397 -12.26 -2.42 -10.28
CA TRP A 397 -12.10 -2.85 -8.89
C TRP A 397 -10.80 -2.31 -8.30
N LEU A 398 -10.86 -1.79 -7.07
CA LEU A 398 -9.75 -1.11 -6.39
C LEU A 398 -9.67 -1.58 -4.93
N PRO A 399 -8.94 -2.65 -4.60
CA PRO A 399 -8.92 -3.24 -3.26
C PRO A 399 -8.23 -2.32 -2.23
N THR A 400 -8.62 -2.38 -0.95
CA THR A 400 -8.11 -1.51 0.14
C THR A 400 -8.03 -2.24 1.47
N ASP A 401 -7.36 -1.66 2.49
CA ASP A 401 -7.36 -2.12 3.90
C ASP A 401 -6.97 -3.63 4.03
N PHE A 402 -5.67 -3.92 4.09
CA PHE A 402 -5.13 -5.29 3.97
C PHE A 402 -4.57 -5.87 5.30
N ASP A 403 -5.04 -5.36 6.44
CA ASP A 403 -4.62 -5.75 7.79
C ASP A 403 -4.95 -7.23 8.07
N ASP A 404 -6.22 -7.60 7.90
CA ASP A 404 -6.80 -8.92 8.21
C ASP A 404 -6.58 -9.94 7.07
N THR A 405 -5.30 -10.20 6.80
CA THR A 405 -4.84 -11.06 5.69
C THR A 405 -3.74 -12.04 6.13
N PHE A 406 -3.46 -13.06 5.30
CA PHE A 406 -2.50 -14.14 5.59
C PHE A 406 -2.73 -14.79 6.97
N GLY A 407 -3.99 -15.10 7.26
CA GLY A 407 -4.40 -15.73 8.52
C GLY A 407 -4.32 -14.86 9.77
N THR A 408 -4.34 -13.52 9.64
CA THR A 408 -4.66 -12.65 10.80
C THR A 408 -6.15 -12.73 11.14
N SER A 409 -6.46 -12.92 12.42
CA SER A 409 -7.82 -13.08 12.97
C SER A 409 -8.65 -14.22 12.32
N TYR A 410 -8.02 -15.16 11.62
CA TYR A 410 -8.70 -16.13 10.75
C TYR A 410 -9.05 -17.43 11.48
N ASP A 411 -10.34 -17.58 11.80
CA ASP A 411 -10.96 -18.75 12.44
C ASP A 411 -11.16 -19.95 11.51
N GLY A 412 -11.17 -19.71 10.20
CA GLY A 412 -11.55 -20.68 9.19
C GLY A 412 -10.47 -21.73 8.88
N LYS A 413 -10.86 -22.66 8.01
CA LYS A 413 -9.92 -23.61 7.38
C LYS A 413 -9.27 -23.00 6.14
N ILE A 414 -8.11 -23.54 5.77
CA ILE A 414 -7.49 -23.32 4.46
C ILE A 414 -8.11 -24.34 3.49
N ASP A 415 -9.33 -24.01 3.05
CA ASP A 415 -10.11 -24.76 2.06
C ASP A 415 -10.25 -23.98 0.74
N SER A 416 -10.58 -24.68 -0.34
CA SER A 416 -10.76 -24.13 -1.69
C SER A 416 -11.88 -23.08 -1.76
N TYR A 417 -11.78 -22.12 -2.69
CA TYR A 417 -12.81 -21.08 -2.88
C TYR A 417 -14.21 -21.67 -3.11
N ARG A 418 -14.32 -22.87 -3.71
CA ARG A 418 -15.59 -23.60 -3.89
C ARG A 418 -16.30 -23.97 -2.58
N MET A 419 -15.61 -23.90 -1.44
CA MET A 419 -16.17 -24.11 -0.10
C MET A 419 -16.62 -22.82 0.59
N ILE A 420 -16.42 -21.65 -0.03
CA ILE A 420 -16.99 -20.38 0.45
C ILE A 420 -18.51 -20.48 0.31
N PRO A 421 -19.28 -20.38 1.41
CA PRO A 421 -20.73 -20.57 1.37
C PRO A 421 -21.39 -19.45 0.56
N LYS A 422 -22.54 -19.74 -0.08
CA LYS A 422 -23.25 -18.74 -0.88
C LYS A 422 -23.68 -17.52 -0.07
N LYS A 423 -24.05 -17.74 1.20
CA LYS A 423 -24.31 -16.72 2.22
C LYS A 423 -23.28 -16.81 3.34
N ASN A 424 -22.84 -15.66 3.85
CA ASN A 424 -22.00 -15.58 5.04
C ASN A 424 -22.81 -15.83 6.34
N ALA A 425 -22.14 -15.76 7.49
CA ALA A 425 -22.78 -15.98 8.81
C ALA A 425 -23.89 -14.95 9.13
N ASN A 426 -23.88 -13.78 8.50
CA ASN A 426 -24.89 -12.73 8.64
C ASN A 426 -26.09 -12.93 7.67
N GLY A 427 -26.00 -13.90 6.75
CA GLY A 427 -27.04 -14.18 5.74
C GLY A 427 -26.89 -13.42 4.42
N PHE A 428 -25.88 -12.56 4.26
CA PHE A 428 -25.61 -11.82 3.03
C PHE A 428 -24.86 -12.69 2.00
N GLU A 429 -25.16 -12.48 0.71
CA GLU A 429 -24.38 -13.05 -0.39
C GLU A 429 -23.32 -12.05 -0.87
N SER A 430 -22.27 -12.53 -1.54
CA SER A 430 -21.34 -11.71 -2.35
C SER A 430 -21.70 -11.83 -3.84
N PRO A 431 -22.82 -11.22 -4.32
CA PRO A 431 -23.44 -11.55 -5.60
C PRO A 431 -22.53 -11.46 -6.83
N LEU A 432 -21.54 -10.55 -6.85
CA LEU A 432 -20.61 -10.44 -7.99
C LEU A 432 -19.68 -11.67 -8.07
N ALA A 433 -19.15 -12.12 -6.93
CA ALA A 433 -18.32 -13.32 -6.88
C ALA A 433 -19.15 -14.60 -7.09
N GLN A 434 -20.36 -14.66 -6.54
CA GLN A 434 -21.27 -15.80 -6.76
C GLN A 434 -21.68 -15.91 -8.24
N LYS A 435 -22.18 -14.84 -8.86
CA LYS A 435 -22.60 -14.85 -10.27
C LYS A 435 -21.46 -15.12 -11.25
N LEU A 436 -20.33 -14.44 -11.07
CA LEU A 436 -19.23 -14.49 -12.03
C LEU A 436 -18.31 -15.69 -11.79
N ILE A 437 -17.93 -15.97 -10.55
CA ILE A 437 -16.92 -17.01 -10.26
C ILE A 437 -17.57 -18.36 -9.95
N MET A 438 -18.70 -18.42 -9.25
CA MET A 438 -19.33 -19.71 -8.91
C MET A 438 -20.35 -20.19 -9.97
N GLU A 439 -21.22 -19.30 -10.46
CA GLU A 439 -22.35 -19.67 -11.34
C GLU A 439 -22.02 -19.65 -12.84
N THR A 440 -20.90 -19.07 -13.27
CA THR A 440 -20.51 -18.94 -14.69
C THR A 440 -19.27 -19.79 -15.04
N PRO A 441 -19.38 -20.93 -15.74
CA PRO A 441 -18.24 -21.82 -16.03
C PRO A 441 -17.08 -21.18 -16.80
N GLN A 442 -17.36 -20.35 -17.80
CA GLN A 442 -16.34 -19.69 -18.64
C GLN A 442 -15.46 -18.74 -17.81
N ILE A 443 -16.09 -17.97 -16.91
CA ILE A 443 -15.40 -17.04 -16.00
C ILE A 443 -14.73 -17.82 -14.85
N ASN A 444 -15.34 -18.93 -14.37
CA ASN A 444 -14.72 -19.83 -13.41
C ASN A 444 -13.38 -20.41 -13.94
N ALA A 445 -13.32 -20.80 -15.21
CA ALA A 445 -12.09 -21.30 -15.84
C ALA A 445 -10.99 -20.22 -15.91
N ARG A 446 -11.34 -18.98 -16.26
CA ARG A 446 -10.41 -17.84 -16.23
C ARG A 446 -9.91 -17.55 -14.81
N PHE A 447 -10.78 -17.62 -13.81
CA PHE A 447 -10.43 -17.48 -12.40
C PHE A 447 -9.49 -18.60 -11.90
N GLU A 448 -9.75 -19.86 -12.25
CA GLU A 448 -8.84 -20.96 -11.94
C GLU A 448 -7.47 -20.78 -12.59
N GLN A 449 -7.42 -20.31 -13.84
CA GLN A 449 -6.16 -20.06 -14.53
C GLN A 449 -5.38 -18.93 -13.85
N ILE A 450 -6.08 -17.88 -13.39
CA ILE A 450 -5.49 -16.81 -12.58
C ILE A 450 -4.92 -17.36 -11.26
N LEU A 451 -5.63 -18.23 -10.55
CA LEU A 451 -5.11 -18.88 -9.34
C LEU A 451 -3.87 -19.73 -9.63
N LYS A 452 -3.93 -20.60 -10.65
CA LYS A 452 -2.81 -21.47 -11.09
C LYS A 452 -1.58 -20.62 -11.44
N ASP A 453 -1.73 -19.61 -12.28
CA ASP A 453 -0.66 -18.69 -12.67
C ASP A 453 -0.06 -17.95 -11.46
N THR A 454 -0.91 -17.49 -10.54
CA THR A 454 -0.49 -16.73 -9.36
C THR A 454 0.39 -17.58 -8.43
N VAL A 455 -0.07 -18.78 -8.04
CA VAL A 455 0.70 -19.65 -7.13
C VAL A 455 1.85 -20.38 -7.82
N ASN A 456 1.78 -20.59 -9.14
CA ASN A 456 2.91 -21.14 -9.90
C ASN A 456 4.07 -20.14 -10.01
N THR A 457 3.79 -18.84 -9.90
CA THR A 457 4.75 -17.75 -10.18
C THR A 457 5.14 -17.01 -8.91
N VAL A 458 4.22 -16.24 -8.30
CA VAL A 458 4.53 -15.29 -7.21
C VAL A 458 4.07 -15.77 -5.83
N PHE A 459 2.89 -16.39 -5.72
CA PHE A 459 2.35 -16.84 -4.43
C PHE A 459 2.82 -18.26 -4.11
N LYS A 460 4.12 -18.40 -3.81
CA LYS A 460 4.74 -19.65 -3.36
C LYS A 460 5.95 -19.38 -2.44
N PRO A 461 6.33 -20.33 -1.56
CA PRO A 461 7.47 -20.14 -0.65
C PRO A 461 8.77 -19.74 -1.37
N GLU A 462 9.05 -20.35 -2.54
CA GLU A 462 10.23 -20.05 -3.38
C GLU A 462 10.39 -18.56 -3.71
N ALA A 463 9.27 -17.86 -3.96
CA ALA A 463 9.26 -16.45 -4.35
C ALA A 463 9.09 -15.50 -3.16
N LEU A 464 8.25 -15.86 -2.17
CA LEU A 464 7.91 -14.97 -1.06
C LEU A 464 8.86 -15.07 0.14
N THR A 465 9.42 -16.25 0.45
CA THR A 465 10.31 -16.41 1.61
C THR A 465 11.57 -15.53 1.52
N PRO A 466 12.28 -15.42 0.37
CA PRO A 466 13.42 -14.50 0.24
C PRO A 466 13.05 -13.03 0.46
N ARG A 467 11.87 -12.61 -0.05
CA ARG A 467 11.33 -11.25 0.16
C ARG A 467 11.05 -10.97 1.64
N LEU A 468 10.52 -11.97 2.35
CA LEU A 468 10.13 -11.85 3.76
C LEU A 468 11.31 -11.85 4.73
N GLU A 469 12.33 -12.69 4.52
CA GLU A 469 13.56 -12.62 5.32
C GLU A 469 14.34 -11.32 5.04
N ALA A 470 14.26 -10.78 3.80
CA ALA A 470 14.79 -9.46 3.48
C ALA A 470 14.02 -8.34 4.19
N TYR A 471 12.68 -8.41 4.26
CA TYR A 471 11.88 -7.48 5.07
C TYR A 471 12.19 -7.57 6.56
N LYS A 472 12.31 -8.78 7.12
CA LYS A 472 12.74 -8.98 8.50
C LYS A 472 14.07 -8.27 8.76
N LYS A 473 15.09 -8.49 7.92
CA LYS A 473 16.38 -7.81 8.02
C LYS A 473 16.26 -6.28 7.88
N MET A 474 15.30 -5.80 7.08
CA MET A 474 15.04 -4.37 6.89
C MET A 474 14.39 -3.70 8.11
N ILE A 475 13.38 -4.33 8.72
CA ILE A 475 12.55 -3.67 9.74
C ILE A 475 12.85 -4.08 11.19
N GLN A 476 13.57 -5.18 11.46
CA GLN A 476 13.73 -5.72 12.82
C GLN A 476 14.24 -4.71 13.87
N GLU A 477 15.20 -3.84 13.52
CA GLU A 477 15.72 -2.79 14.42
C GLU A 477 14.67 -1.71 14.70
N ASP A 478 13.91 -1.31 13.68
CA ASP A 478 12.85 -0.32 13.81
C ASP A 478 11.56 -0.88 14.43
N VAL A 479 11.33 -2.19 14.35
CA VAL A 479 10.26 -2.90 15.06
C VAL A 479 10.62 -3.06 16.55
N ALA A 480 11.88 -3.39 16.87
CA ALA A 480 12.35 -3.41 18.25
C ALA A 480 12.29 -2.00 18.88
N TRP A 481 12.72 -0.97 18.14
CA TRP A 481 12.59 0.44 18.52
C TRP A 481 11.11 0.83 18.71
N ASP A 482 10.24 0.52 17.74
CA ASP A 482 8.80 0.81 17.82
C ASP A 482 8.16 0.27 19.10
N ARG A 483 8.47 -0.98 19.44
CA ARG A 483 7.83 -1.72 20.54
C ARG A 483 8.17 -1.17 21.93
N VAL A 484 9.27 -0.41 22.06
CA VAL A 484 9.63 0.29 23.30
C VAL A 484 9.23 1.77 23.33
N GLN A 485 8.61 2.33 22.28
CA GLN A 485 8.19 3.74 22.29
C GLN A 485 6.96 3.97 23.18
N PRO A 486 6.97 5.00 24.07
CA PRO A 486 5.80 5.38 24.86
C PRO A 486 4.57 5.64 23.98
N ARG A 487 3.50 4.88 24.19
CA ARG A 487 2.27 5.02 23.40
C ARG A 487 1.51 6.29 23.80
N VAL A 488 1.11 7.07 22.80
CA VAL A 488 0.53 8.41 22.99
C VAL A 488 -0.97 8.42 23.32
N SER A 489 -1.67 7.30 23.09
CA SER A 489 -3.05 7.07 23.53
C SER A 489 -3.12 6.00 24.62
N LYS A 490 -4.18 6.04 25.44
CA LYS A 490 -4.51 5.02 26.45
C LYS A 490 -5.30 3.82 25.89
N GLY A 491 -5.28 3.62 24.58
CA GLY A 491 -6.03 2.57 23.90
C GLY A 491 -5.52 1.13 24.14
N LYS A 492 -6.13 0.18 23.43
CA LYS A 492 -5.72 -1.23 23.33
C LYS A 492 -4.28 -1.35 22.80
N SER A 493 -3.57 -2.39 23.18
CA SER A 493 -2.28 -2.75 22.57
C SER A 493 -2.06 -4.25 22.69
N GLU A 494 -1.64 -4.87 21.60
CA GLU A 494 -1.34 -6.31 21.55
C GLU A 494 0.01 -6.66 22.21
N LYS A 495 0.81 -5.63 22.57
CA LYS A 495 2.09 -5.75 23.29
C LYS A 495 3.12 -6.69 22.64
N PHE A 496 3.05 -6.86 21.31
CA PHE A 496 3.98 -7.72 20.58
C PHE A 496 5.45 -7.39 20.89
N THR A 497 6.24 -8.44 21.09
CA THR A 497 7.68 -8.44 21.38
C THR A 497 8.51 -8.64 20.11
N ILE A 498 9.83 -8.46 20.11
CA ILE A 498 10.63 -8.72 18.88
C ILE A 498 10.61 -10.21 18.49
N GLU A 499 10.42 -11.09 19.47
CA GLU A 499 10.19 -12.52 19.30
C GLU A 499 8.91 -12.81 18.51
N ASP A 500 7.86 -11.97 18.64
CA ASP A 500 6.59 -12.15 17.92
C ASP A 500 6.69 -11.75 16.42
N LEU A 501 7.64 -10.88 16.05
CA LEU A 501 8.02 -10.70 14.64
C LEU A 501 8.61 -11.99 14.07
N HIS A 502 9.45 -12.68 14.85
CA HIS A 502 10.12 -13.91 14.41
C HIS A 502 9.15 -15.10 14.33
N LYS A 503 8.35 -15.34 15.37
CA LYS A 503 7.31 -16.39 15.37
C LYS A 503 6.24 -16.12 14.31
N GLY A 504 5.76 -14.87 14.21
CA GLY A 504 4.72 -14.47 13.25
C GLY A 504 5.07 -14.69 11.77
N LEU A 505 6.35 -14.87 11.44
CA LEU A 505 6.80 -15.23 10.09
C LEU A 505 6.65 -16.72 9.77
N ARG A 506 6.74 -17.64 10.74
CA ARG A 506 6.76 -19.10 10.49
C ARG A 506 5.74 -19.89 11.30
N ASP A 507 5.75 -19.73 12.61
CA ASP A 507 4.91 -20.51 13.53
C ASP A 507 3.54 -19.86 13.74
N GLY A 508 3.52 -18.53 13.81
CA GLY A 508 2.37 -17.70 14.16
C GLY A 508 2.51 -17.03 15.53
N THR A 509 1.48 -16.28 15.91
CA THR A 509 1.25 -15.82 17.29
C THR A 509 -0.16 -16.27 17.72
N LYS A 510 -0.63 -15.86 18.90
CA LYS A 510 -1.88 -16.35 19.51
C LYS A 510 -3.09 -16.37 18.55
N ASP A 511 -3.30 -15.27 17.82
CA ASP A 511 -4.50 -15.06 16.97
C ASP A 511 -4.15 -14.89 15.48
N ASN A 512 -2.86 -15.04 15.12
CA ASN A 512 -2.33 -14.80 13.78
C ASN A 512 -1.51 -16.00 13.30
N TRP A 513 -1.82 -16.55 12.13
CA TRP A 513 -1.02 -17.63 11.53
C TRP A 513 0.40 -17.18 11.16
N GLY A 514 1.34 -18.13 11.13
CA GLY A 514 2.70 -17.88 10.62
C GLY A 514 2.69 -17.59 9.13
N LEU A 515 3.23 -16.45 8.71
CA LEU A 515 3.07 -15.90 7.36
C LEU A 515 3.54 -16.86 6.25
N MET A 516 4.72 -17.46 6.40
CA MET A 516 5.27 -18.44 5.46
C MET A 516 4.47 -19.76 5.50
N SER A 517 4.02 -20.20 6.68
CA SER A 517 3.20 -21.40 6.82
C SER A 517 1.81 -21.23 6.17
N TRP A 518 1.23 -20.03 6.21
CA TRP A 518 0.03 -19.70 5.46
C TRP A 518 0.26 -19.83 3.95
N ILE A 519 1.33 -19.21 3.44
CA ILE A 519 1.68 -19.23 2.01
C ILE A 519 1.87 -20.68 1.54
N GLU A 520 2.65 -21.48 2.27
CA GLU A 520 2.86 -22.90 1.99
C GLU A 520 1.55 -23.70 1.98
N LYS A 521 0.76 -23.64 3.05
CA LYS A 521 -0.49 -24.40 3.18
C LYS A 521 -1.53 -24.01 2.13
N ARG A 522 -1.67 -22.72 1.79
CA ARG A 522 -2.53 -22.28 0.68
C ARG A 522 -2.00 -22.76 -0.67
N THR A 523 -0.69 -22.70 -0.90
CA THR A 523 -0.07 -23.22 -2.14
C THR A 523 -0.33 -24.72 -2.31
N ALA A 524 -0.30 -25.49 -1.22
CA ALA A 524 -0.65 -26.91 -1.21
C ALA A 524 -2.16 -27.16 -1.43
N GLU A 525 -3.03 -26.34 -0.82
CA GLU A 525 -4.48 -26.43 -1.00
C GLU A 525 -4.87 -26.19 -2.46
N VAL A 526 -4.40 -25.10 -3.09
CA VAL A 526 -4.77 -24.75 -4.47
C VAL A 526 -4.27 -25.81 -5.47
N GLN A 527 -3.10 -26.42 -5.23
CA GLN A 527 -2.63 -27.58 -6.00
C GLN A 527 -3.57 -28.79 -5.89
N LYS A 528 -4.00 -29.10 -4.66
CA LYS A 528 -4.93 -30.21 -4.36
C LYS A 528 -6.31 -29.98 -4.98
N SER A 529 -6.88 -28.78 -4.83
CA SER A 529 -8.26 -28.47 -5.26
C SER A 529 -8.37 -28.24 -6.76
N LEU A 530 -7.35 -27.65 -7.39
CA LEU A 530 -7.30 -27.42 -8.84
C LEU A 530 -6.56 -28.51 -9.63
N LYS A 531 -6.16 -29.61 -8.96
CA LYS A 531 -5.52 -30.82 -9.53
C LYS A 531 -4.32 -30.53 -10.44
N PHE A 532 -3.42 -29.64 -10.03
CA PHE A 532 -2.20 -29.32 -10.77
C PHE A 532 -0.98 -29.29 -9.82
N LYS A 533 0.23 -29.15 -10.38
CA LYS A 533 1.47 -29.00 -9.61
C LYS A 533 2.13 -27.65 -9.93
N VAL A 534 2.53 -26.94 -8.88
CA VAL A 534 3.42 -25.77 -8.99
C VAL A 534 4.78 -26.24 -9.48
N GLN A 535 5.33 -25.52 -10.46
CA GLN A 535 6.67 -25.73 -10.97
C GLN A 535 7.70 -24.98 -10.12
N ALA A 536 8.83 -25.63 -9.86
CA ALA A 536 9.95 -25.00 -9.19
C ALA A 536 10.64 -23.99 -10.13
N GLY A 537 11.12 -22.87 -9.60
CA GLY A 537 11.96 -21.93 -10.36
C GLY A 537 11.27 -21.15 -11.48
N THR A 538 9.93 -21.16 -11.57
CA THR A 538 9.14 -20.34 -12.52
C THR A 538 9.60 -18.89 -12.56
N ALA A 539 10.03 -18.42 -13.73
CA ALA A 539 10.35 -17.01 -13.98
C ALA A 539 9.08 -16.14 -14.09
N SER A 540 9.25 -14.81 -14.11
CA SER A 540 8.16 -13.89 -14.43
C SER A 540 7.52 -14.24 -15.78
N LYS A 541 6.18 -14.23 -15.85
CA LYS A 541 5.43 -14.44 -17.11
C LYS A 541 5.54 -13.27 -18.09
N VAL A 542 5.91 -12.10 -17.59
CA VAL A 542 6.11 -10.85 -18.34
C VAL A 542 7.33 -10.10 -17.77
N ALA A 543 7.72 -8.98 -18.37
CA ALA A 543 8.78 -8.12 -17.83
C ALA A 543 8.47 -7.62 -16.41
N LEU A 544 9.49 -7.52 -15.55
CA LEU A 544 9.33 -6.95 -14.20
C LEU A 544 8.85 -5.50 -14.28
N HIS A 545 7.77 -5.18 -13.56
CA HIS A 545 7.31 -3.80 -13.44
C HIS A 545 8.32 -2.98 -12.61
N LYS A 546 8.77 -1.84 -13.16
CA LYS A 546 9.82 -1.00 -12.56
C LYS A 546 9.27 -0.11 -11.44
N ILE A 547 8.90 -0.69 -10.29
CA ILE A 547 8.54 0.07 -9.07
C ILE A 547 9.78 0.80 -8.55
N THR A 548 10.03 2.01 -9.06
CA THR A 548 11.09 2.94 -8.63
C THR A 548 12.41 2.24 -8.23
N THR A 549 12.86 1.30 -9.07
CA THR A 549 14.08 0.52 -8.86
C THR A 549 15.23 1.46 -8.57
N LEU A 550 15.98 1.22 -7.48
CA LEU A 550 16.96 2.14 -6.89
C LEU A 550 17.87 2.86 -7.91
N ASN A 551 17.42 4.02 -8.43
CA ASN A 551 18.29 5.02 -9.02
C ASN A 551 19.33 5.36 -7.95
N ASN A 552 20.62 5.27 -8.30
CA ASN A 552 21.66 4.99 -7.31
C ASN A 552 21.60 6.00 -6.13
N PRO A 553 21.30 5.55 -4.89
CA PRO A 553 21.19 6.44 -3.74
C PRO A 553 22.50 7.12 -3.31
N PHE A 554 23.62 6.75 -3.94
CA PHE A 554 24.94 7.36 -3.79
C PHE A 554 25.30 8.37 -4.92
N GLY A 555 24.33 8.74 -5.76
CA GLY A 555 24.49 9.57 -6.96
C GLY A 555 24.77 8.73 -8.21
N ASP A 556 24.57 9.29 -9.41
CA ASP A 556 24.83 8.54 -10.65
C ASP A 556 26.29 8.04 -10.70
N VAL A 557 26.48 6.71 -10.75
CA VAL A 557 27.79 6.11 -11.00
C VAL A 557 28.29 6.65 -12.34
N VAL A 558 29.55 7.12 -12.39
CA VAL A 558 30.05 8.01 -13.45
C VAL A 558 29.99 7.37 -14.85
N ALA A 559 28.83 7.51 -15.50
CA ALA A 559 28.60 7.23 -16.91
C ALA A 559 28.89 8.48 -17.79
N LYS A 560 29.82 9.33 -17.35
CA LYS A 560 30.47 10.36 -18.16
C LYS A 560 31.86 9.91 -18.61
N GLN A 561 31.90 8.83 -19.39
CA GLN A 561 33.01 8.62 -20.33
C GLN A 561 32.52 8.85 -21.75
N SER A 562 33.10 9.87 -22.38
CA SER A 562 33.07 10.18 -23.81
C SER A 562 31.72 10.07 -24.56
N THR A 563 31.02 11.19 -24.69
CA THR A 563 30.53 11.57 -26.02
C THR A 563 30.57 13.09 -26.17
N THR A 564 31.63 13.58 -26.82
CA THR A 564 31.80 15.00 -27.12
C THR A 564 30.90 15.38 -28.29
N ILE A 565 29.87 16.20 -28.03
CA ILE A 565 29.21 17.00 -29.06
C ILE A 565 29.22 18.46 -28.58
N SER A 566 29.62 19.36 -29.46
CA SER A 566 29.92 20.77 -29.16
C SER A 566 28.68 21.63 -28.97
N GLN A 567 28.88 22.80 -28.37
CA GLN A 567 27.93 23.90 -28.46
C GLN A 567 27.66 24.29 -29.92
N ALA A 568 26.40 24.61 -30.22
CA ALA A 568 26.01 25.60 -31.21
C ALA A 568 24.67 26.21 -30.78
N SER A 569 24.40 27.45 -31.19
CA SER A 569 23.16 28.18 -30.91
C SER A 569 22.78 29.03 -32.14
N VAL A 570 21.72 29.85 -32.01
CA VAL A 570 21.16 30.78 -33.01
C VAL A 570 20.15 30.13 -34.00
N PRO A 571 19.06 30.81 -34.43
CA PRO A 571 17.86 30.18 -35.00
C PRO A 571 17.38 30.76 -36.37
N VAL A 572 16.09 30.56 -36.68
CA VAL A 572 15.20 31.27 -37.64
C VAL A 572 15.06 30.69 -39.06
N VAL A 573 13.84 30.88 -39.60
CA VAL A 573 13.35 30.83 -41.02
C VAL A 573 12.58 29.57 -41.48
N ALA A 574 11.30 29.85 -41.74
CA ALA A 574 10.18 29.15 -42.40
C ALA A 574 10.41 28.18 -43.58
N GLY A 575 9.39 27.34 -43.82
CA GLY A 575 9.05 26.74 -45.13
C GLY A 575 8.20 25.47 -45.03
N GLY A 576 7.22 25.29 -45.94
CA GLY A 576 6.62 23.98 -46.26
C GLY A 576 5.18 23.71 -45.77
N ASP A 577 4.22 23.85 -46.69
CA ASP A 577 2.78 23.57 -46.55
C ASP A 577 2.39 22.05 -46.52
N MET A 578 1.07 21.83 -46.43
CA MET A 578 0.26 20.69 -46.94
C MET A 578 0.04 19.42 -46.08
N ASP A 579 -1.23 19.26 -45.69
CA ASP A 579 -2.13 18.11 -45.95
C ASP A 579 -1.86 16.71 -45.32
N ALA A 580 -2.88 15.91 -44.94
CA ALA A 580 -4.34 16.12 -44.88
C ALA A 580 -5.01 15.19 -43.83
N ALA A 581 -6.35 15.28 -43.72
CA ALA A 581 -7.22 14.38 -42.93
C ALA A 581 -7.28 12.94 -43.52
N SER A 582 -7.93 11.91 -42.95
CA SER A 582 -9.27 11.89 -42.34
C SER A 582 -9.68 10.53 -41.71
N VAL A 583 -10.73 10.54 -40.86
CA VAL A 583 -11.92 9.64 -40.81
C VAL A 583 -11.69 8.11 -41.08
N ALA A 584 -11.85 7.14 -40.16
CA ALA A 584 -12.96 6.75 -39.26
C ALA A 584 -14.21 6.12 -39.93
N VAL A 585 -14.73 4.97 -39.43
CA VAL A 585 -16.16 4.52 -39.42
C VAL A 585 -16.29 3.05 -38.92
N ASP A 586 -17.43 2.73 -38.28
CA ASP A 586 -17.91 1.40 -37.83
C ASP A 586 -19.32 1.14 -38.41
N PRO A 587 -19.67 -0.11 -38.77
CA PRO A 587 -20.99 -0.61 -38.39
C PRO A 587 -21.11 -2.12 -38.03
N LYS A 588 -21.73 -2.42 -36.88
CA LYS A 588 -23.14 -2.93 -36.73
C LYS A 588 -23.68 -3.98 -37.76
N LYS A 589 -24.51 -5.01 -37.43
CA LYS A 589 -25.21 -5.45 -36.18
C LYS A 589 -25.97 -6.81 -36.43
N ASP A 590 -26.54 -7.41 -35.35
CA ASP A 590 -27.66 -8.41 -35.30
C ASP A 590 -27.42 -9.88 -35.78
N GLY A 591 -28.03 -10.94 -35.20
CA GLY A 591 -28.78 -11.08 -33.92
C GLY A 591 -29.71 -12.33 -33.79
N ALA A 592 -29.92 -12.86 -32.56
CA ALA A 592 -30.99 -13.78 -32.07
C ALA A 592 -31.19 -15.19 -32.72
N SER A 593 -31.69 -16.27 -32.07
CA SER A 593 -31.98 -16.73 -30.67
C SER A 593 -32.20 -18.29 -30.70
N SER A 594 -32.86 -19.10 -29.84
CA SER A 594 -33.76 -19.01 -28.64
C SER A 594 -34.07 -20.44 -28.07
N SER A 595 -34.75 -20.55 -26.90
CA SER A 595 -35.53 -21.73 -26.35
C SER A 595 -34.78 -23.05 -25.96
N SER A 596 -35.23 -23.91 -25.01
CA SER A 596 -36.24 -23.84 -23.91
C SER A 596 -36.20 -25.10 -22.98
N SER A 597 -36.78 -25.03 -21.75
CA SER A 597 -37.39 -26.14 -20.94
C SER A 597 -36.50 -27.33 -20.46
N SER A 598 -36.79 -28.12 -19.40
CA SER A 598 -37.72 -28.05 -18.23
C SER A 598 -37.49 -29.21 -17.21
N ALA A 599 -37.80 -28.99 -15.91
CA ALA A 599 -38.04 -30.02 -14.85
C ALA A 599 -36.87 -31.00 -14.51
N ALA A 600 -36.88 -31.92 -13.52
CA ALA A 600 -37.81 -32.29 -12.41
C ALA A 600 -36.95 -32.93 -11.27
N THR A 601 -37.06 -32.58 -9.96
CA THR A 601 -37.94 -33.18 -8.91
C THR A 601 -37.23 -34.21 -7.98
N GLN A 602 -37.69 -34.30 -6.71
CA GLN A 602 -37.32 -35.22 -5.60
C GLN A 602 -35.91 -35.07 -4.97
N GLN A 603 -35.64 -35.11 -3.65
CA GLN A 603 -36.35 -35.40 -2.36
C GLN A 603 -35.80 -36.65 -1.65
N ASN A 604 -35.20 -36.44 -0.47
CA ASN A 604 -35.32 -37.21 0.78
C ASN A 604 -34.35 -36.58 1.80
N ASP A 605 -34.80 -35.88 2.84
CA ASP A 605 -35.37 -36.40 4.10
C ASP A 605 -34.43 -37.26 4.95
N LYS A 606 -33.95 -36.69 6.06
CA LYS A 606 -33.89 -37.39 7.36
C LYS A 606 -33.84 -36.42 8.56
N LYS A 607 -34.84 -36.57 9.44
CA LYS A 607 -34.84 -36.11 10.85
C LYS A 607 -33.86 -37.00 11.64
N SER A 608 -33.42 -36.71 12.88
CA SER A 608 -33.79 -35.72 13.91
C SER A 608 -32.49 -35.24 14.64
N SER A 609 -32.44 -34.54 15.78
CA SER A 609 -33.40 -34.28 16.87
C SER A 609 -32.94 -33.11 17.76
N ALA A 610 -33.89 -32.49 18.47
CA ALA A 610 -33.86 -32.02 19.89
C ALA A 610 -32.53 -31.65 20.59
N GLU A 611 -32.46 -30.68 21.52
CA GLU A 611 -33.27 -29.49 21.87
C GLU A 611 -32.59 -28.77 23.06
N SER A 612 -33.19 -27.70 23.58
CA SER A 612 -32.78 -26.96 24.80
C SER A 612 -31.46 -26.14 24.66
N LEU A 613 -31.23 -25.05 25.39
CA LEU A 613 -32.01 -24.37 26.43
C LEU A 613 -32.29 -22.89 26.06
N LYS A 614 -33.41 -22.33 26.55
CA LYS A 614 -33.68 -20.88 26.59
C LYS A 614 -34.14 -20.47 27.99
N SER A 615 -33.32 -19.69 28.68
CA SER A 615 -33.67 -18.90 29.87
C SER A 615 -32.52 -17.93 30.16
N GLN A 616 -32.67 -16.84 30.92
CA GLN A 616 -33.81 -15.96 31.24
C GLN A 616 -33.17 -14.72 31.86
N TRP A 617 -33.45 -13.50 31.37
CA TRP A 617 -33.32 -12.28 32.18
C TRP A 617 -34.28 -11.21 31.63
N THR A 618 -35.38 -11.01 32.35
CA THR A 618 -36.31 -9.90 32.15
C THR A 618 -36.31 -9.09 33.43
N VAL A 619 -36.29 -7.75 33.34
CA VAL A 619 -36.98 -6.78 34.22
C VAL A 619 -36.43 -5.39 33.94
N LEU A 620 -37.30 -4.52 33.40
CA LEU A 620 -37.50 -3.16 33.91
C LEU A 620 -38.81 -2.62 33.31
N GLY A 621 -39.81 -2.44 34.16
CA GLY A 621 -41.13 -1.93 33.77
C GLY A 621 -41.15 -0.40 33.68
N ALA A 622 -42.05 0.13 32.85
CA ALA A 622 -42.22 1.58 32.67
C ALA A 622 -43.19 2.19 33.70
N VAL A 623 -43.00 3.47 33.99
CA VAL A 623 -44.08 4.41 34.36
C VAL A 623 -43.84 5.72 33.62
N ALA A 624 -44.88 6.28 33.00
CA ALA A 624 -44.83 7.59 32.36
C ALA A 624 -46.20 8.30 32.47
N VAL A 625 -46.24 9.37 33.29
CA VAL A 625 -47.33 10.35 33.44
C VAL A 625 -46.61 11.66 33.83
N ALA A 626 -46.49 12.74 33.04
CA ALA A 626 -47.42 13.54 32.20
C ALA A 626 -47.91 14.82 32.93
N VAL A 627 -48.33 15.85 32.15
CA VAL A 627 -48.71 17.22 32.57
C VAL A 627 -47.47 18.08 32.97
N PHE A 628 -47.34 19.40 32.71
CA PHE A 628 -48.28 20.43 32.21
C PHE A 628 -47.76 21.19 30.94
N PHE A 629 -47.63 22.52 30.99
CA PHE A 629 -47.39 23.53 29.92
C PHE A 629 -46.25 24.51 30.41
N ALA A 630 -45.69 25.47 29.66
CA ALA A 630 -46.25 26.34 28.61
C ALA A 630 -45.20 27.00 27.69
N LEU A 631 -45.69 27.52 26.55
CA LEU A 631 -45.09 28.47 25.58
C LEU A 631 -43.77 28.05 24.89
#